data_AF-A0ABD3RH33-F1
#
_entry.id   AF-A0ABD3RH33-F1
#
_cell.length_a   1.000
_cell.length_b   1.000
_cell.length_c   1.000
_cell.angle_alpha   90.00
_cell.angle_beta   90.00
_cell.angle_gamma   90.00
#
_symmetry.space_group_name_H-M   'P 1'
#
loop_
_entity.id
_entity.type
_entity.pdbx_description
1 polymer ?
#
loop_
_entity_poly.entity_id
_entity_poly.type
_entity_poly.pdbx_seq_one_letter_code
_entity_poly.pdbx_strand_id
1 'polypeptide(L)'
;MAFRTSRWVKSRRSYVRSDGCFALRMDVTEVTTTEFNQSNNISGGSHPPRAGYEIEMELSFTMTRKFLDPRIDDDNGRRLAETLSQQLWFMIQQLNPTHDVLEVSEFLRWRSWRTAVVADPGDANAGHAGELLEAQHRRGPAIGGEWVLPKREDRWRTISHGVRRHERRARQSCESRDEEGYQPKPKNVGDGDDLDNPMRLAASLVKAGAVLDGEVVVHRRLRRPVFVVFDVLANSSNEPILHLPFEQRLRHLRSASFVRGGGMSTNIGGGFGGGGVDLFDPAAVSDPNVALPLVRKNFVDRVDLDRLLSHVSEGTRIYRYGDTHHHLTDGIIFQPNTPYVCGTDVNLLKWKYLDTVTIDVEILPPRPNFGRNSHLAATHDDVLRVGVMGEEGTTVDMTRYLRLPDSERRRLEADRHESGSKIAEVGFDPTTGEWYYRTMRPDKVAPNHISTVLGTLLELAESLSTEELRYRMSVPTGTRDTYAKDVRNMQKQLLDHQRRKNKASGSK
;
A
#
# COMPACT_ATOMS: atom_id res chain seq x y z
N MET A 1 19.48 -0.57 -31.00
CA MET A 1 18.61 0.26 -30.15
C MET A 1 18.40 -0.47 -28.84
N ALA A 2 19.01 -0.01 -27.75
CA ALA A 2 18.78 -0.59 -26.44
C ALA A 2 17.56 0.10 -25.80
N PHE A 3 16.51 -0.65 -25.49
CA PHE A 3 15.39 -0.15 -24.69
C PHE A 3 15.90 0.12 -23.28
N ARG A 4 15.86 1.38 -22.83
CA ARG A 4 16.20 1.73 -21.44
C ARG A 4 14.93 1.67 -20.60
N THR A 5 14.96 0.82 -19.57
CA THR A 5 13.87 0.66 -18.61
C THR A 5 13.97 1.72 -17.52
N SER A 6 12.88 2.43 -17.26
CA SER A 6 12.73 3.30 -16.07
C SER A 6 12.73 2.45 -14.79
N ARG A 7 13.47 2.87 -13.76
CA ARG A 7 13.57 2.15 -12.47
C ARG A 7 12.48 2.63 -11.52
N TRP A 8 11.78 1.67 -10.93
CA TRP A 8 10.69 1.89 -9.97
C TRP A 8 11.07 1.23 -8.65
N VAL A 9 11.11 1.99 -7.56
CA VAL A 9 11.29 1.46 -6.21
C VAL A 9 9.94 1.56 -5.51
N LYS A 10 9.38 0.43 -5.06
CA LYS A 10 8.16 0.42 -4.23
C LYS A 10 8.52 0.00 -2.81
N SER A 11 8.08 0.75 -1.79
CA SER A 11 8.30 0.46 -0.36
C SER A 11 6.96 0.55 0.38
N ARG A 12 6.45 -0.56 0.93
CA ARG A 12 5.13 -0.63 1.61
C ARG A 12 5.32 -0.74 3.12
N ARG A 13 4.68 0.16 3.87
CA ARG A 13 4.65 0.18 5.33
C ARG A 13 3.19 0.10 5.79
N SER A 14 2.91 -0.84 6.68
CA SER A 14 1.59 -0.97 7.32
C SER A 14 1.60 -0.29 8.69
N TYR A 15 0.64 0.59 8.92
CA TYR A 15 0.43 1.33 10.15
C TYR A 15 -0.83 0.82 10.82
N VAL A 16 -0.65 0.16 11.95
CA VAL A 16 -1.69 -0.25 12.88
C VAL A 16 -1.21 0.12 14.28
N ARG A 17 -2.06 0.75 15.10
CA ARG A 17 -1.70 0.91 16.52
C ARG A 17 -1.76 -0.44 17.21
N SER A 18 -0.69 -0.77 17.93
CA SER A 18 -0.55 -2.03 18.68
C SER A 18 -1.62 -2.23 19.75
N ASP A 19 -2.20 -1.14 20.26
CA ASP A 19 -3.29 -1.16 21.24
C ASP A 19 -4.68 -1.41 20.63
N GLY A 20 -4.78 -1.52 19.30
CA GLY A 20 -6.05 -1.73 18.60
C GLY A 20 -7.05 -0.57 18.73
N CYS A 21 -6.62 0.59 19.22
CA CYS A 21 -7.54 1.69 19.50
C CYS A 21 -7.93 2.50 18.25
N PHE A 22 -7.26 2.26 17.12
CA PHE A 22 -7.61 2.84 15.83
C PHE A 22 -8.52 1.88 15.07
N ALA A 23 -9.61 2.46 14.58
CA ALA A 23 -10.57 1.76 13.74
C ALA A 23 -10.04 1.52 12.32
N LEU A 24 -9.04 2.31 11.92
CA LEU A 24 -8.44 2.32 10.59
C LEU A 24 -7.09 1.62 10.60
N ARG A 25 -6.87 0.79 9.59
CA ARG A 25 -5.55 0.32 9.17
C ARG A 25 -5.13 1.13 7.96
N MET A 26 -3.88 1.59 7.93
CA MET A 26 -3.34 2.35 6.80
C MET A 26 -2.08 1.67 6.29
N ASP A 27 -2.06 1.32 5.01
CA ASP A 27 -0.91 0.77 4.33
C ASP A 27 -0.39 1.80 3.33
N VAL A 28 0.84 2.27 3.49
CA VAL A 28 1.46 3.29 2.63
C VAL A 28 2.54 2.64 1.78
N THR A 29 2.39 2.72 0.47
CA THR A 29 3.36 2.28 -0.52
C THR A 29 4.03 3.49 -1.16
N GLU A 30 5.27 3.80 -0.77
CA GLU A 30 6.12 4.74 -1.50
C GLU A 30 6.47 4.17 -2.88
N VAL A 31 6.36 4.98 -3.94
CA VAL A 31 6.65 4.64 -5.33
C VAL A 31 7.61 5.67 -5.91
N THR A 32 8.91 5.38 -5.88
CA THR A 32 9.95 6.28 -6.37
C THR A 32 10.25 5.98 -7.83
N THR A 33 10.07 6.99 -8.68
CA THR A 33 10.34 6.96 -10.11
C THR A 33 11.60 7.76 -10.41
N THR A 34 12.67 7.11 -10.85
CA THR A 34 13.83 7.82 -11.40
C THR A 34 13.63 8.03 -12.90
N GLU A 35 13.00 9.15 -13.27
CA GLU A 35 12.94 9.60 -14.66
C GLU A 35 14.30 10.21 -15.05
N PHE A 36 15.10 9.51 -15.86
CA PHE A 36 16.28 10.10 -16.50
C PHE A 36 15.83 11.00 -17.66
N ASN A 37 15.57 12.28 -17.38
CA ASN A 37 15.24 13.26 -18.41
C ASN A 37 16.49 13.61 -19.23
N GLN A 38 16.53 13.18 -20.50
CA GLN A 38 17.64 13.46 -21.42
C GLN A 38 17.34 14.56 -22.45
N SER A 39 16.34 15.42 -22.20
CA SER A 39 16.07 16.57 -23.08
C SER A 39 16.69 17.85 -22.51
N ASN A 40 17.68 18.35 -23.23
CA ASN A 40 18.35 19.66 -23.11
C ASN A 40 19.31 19.86 -21.91
N ASN A 41 20.53 19.36 -22.12
CA ASN A 41 21.74 20.04 -21.65
C ASN A 41 21.69 21.51 -22.07
N ILE A 42 21.31 22.43 -21.17
CA ILE A 42 21.84 23.79 -20.94
C ILE A 42 21.19 24.26 -19.62
N SER A 43 21.65 23.75 -18.47
CA SER A 43 21.60 24.34 -17.12
C SER A 43 21.66 23.21 -16.08
N GLY A 44 22.80 23.10 -15.36
CA GLY A 44 23.15 21.97 -14.49
C GLY A 44 22.40 21.90 -13.15
N GLY A 45 21.08 21.83 -13.16
CA GLY A 45 20.28 21.54 -11.97
C GLY A 45 19.94 20.05 -11.89
N SER A 46 20.60 19.29 -11.03
CA SER A 46 20.15 17.94 -10.67
C SER A 46 18.88 18.06 -9.83
N HIS A 47 17.70 17.82 -10.42
CA HIS A 47 16.48 17.72 -9.64
C HIS A 47 16.49 16.40 -8.83
N PRO A 48 16.13 16.43 -7.53
CA PRO A 48 16.08 15.23 -6.72
C PRO A 48 15.07 14.21 -7.28
N PRO A 49 15.30 12.90 -7.05
CA PRO A 49 14.42 11.84 -7.51
C PRO A 49 12.98 12.03 -7.02
N ARG A 50 12.00 11.71 -7.87
CA ARG A 50 10.58 11.93 -7.58
C ARG A 50 9.99 10.71 -6.88
N ALA A 51 9.74 10.82 -5.58
CA ALA A 51 8.90 9.89 -4.84
C ALA A 51 7.41 10.20 -5.09
N GLY A 52 6.60 9.16 -5.27
CA GLY A 52 5.15 9.17 -5.11
C GLY A 52 4.77 8.31 -3.92
N TYR A 53 3.53 8.40 -3.44
CA TYR A 53 3.00 7.53 -2.41
C TYR A 53 1.61 7.03 -2.85
N GLU A 54 1.30 5.79 -2.50
CA GLU A 54 0.01 5.11 -2.65
C GLU A 54 -0.45 4.77 -1.23
N ILE A 55 -1.66 5.15 -0.86
CA ILE A 55 -2.15 5.01 0.53
C ILE A 55 -3.45 4.20 0.47
N GLU A 56 -3.38 2.95 0.94
CA GLU A 56 -4.53 2.09 1.14
C GLU A 56 -5.02 2.24 2.59
N MET A 57 -6.33 2.36 2.79
CA MET A 57 -6.91 2.49 4.13
C MET A 57 -8.12 1.58 4.25
N GLU A 58 -8.14 0.79 5.32
CA GLU A 58 -9.19 -0.18 5.58
C GLU A 58 -9.84 0.14 6.93
N LEU A 59 -11.16 0.29 6.91
CA LEU A 59 -11.94 0.39 8.14
C LEU A 59 -12.15 -1.02 8.71
N SER A 60 -11.88 -1.20 10.00
CA SER A 60 -12.12 -2.47 10.68
C SER A 60 -13.57 -2.93 10.49
N PHE A 61 -13.74 -4.24 10.28
CA PHE A 61 -15.06 -4.86 10.08
C PHE A 61 -16.10 -4.43 11.14
N THR A 62 -15.69 -4.36 12.41
CA THR A 62 -16.53 -3.93 13.53
C THR A 62 -17.03 -2.50 13.34
N MET A 63 -16.20 -1.59 12.82
CA MET A 63 -16.57 -0.19 12.63
C MET A 63 -17.39 0.01 11.36
N THR A 64 -17.07 -0.71 10.28
CA THR A 64 -17.93 -0.76 9.09
C THR A 64 -19.33 -1.23 9.44
N ARG A 65 -19.45 -2.28 10.26
CA ARG A 65 -20.75 -2.77 10.72
C ARG A 65 -21.49 -1.76 11.59
N LYS A 66 -20.79 -1.00 12.44
CA LYS A 66 -21.40 0.08 13.24
C LYS A 66 -21.94 1.21 12.37
N PHE A 67 -21.21 1.58 11.32
CA PHE A 67 -21.65 2.60 10.35
C PHE A 67 -22.90 2.19 9.56
N LEU A 68 -22.99 0.90 9.24
CA LEU A 68 -24.11 0.34 8.48
C LEU A 68 -25.28 -0.10 9.37
N ASP A 69 -25.22 0.07 10.69
CA ASP A 69 -26.32 -0.30 11.59
C ASP A 69 -27.46 0.71 11.43
N PRO A 70 -28.65 0.33 10.91
CA PRO A 70 -29.75 1.25 10.69
C PRO A 70 -30.33 1.83 11.99
N ARG A 71 -29.89 1.34 13.15
CA ARG A 71 -30.28 1.84 14.47
C ARG A 71 -29.38 2.96 14.98
N ILE A 72 -28.29 3.28 14.28
CA ILE A 72 -27.45 4.42 14.65
C ILE A 72 -28.22 5.70 14.33
N ASP A 73 -28.48 6.52 15.36
CA ASP A 73 -29.06 7.84 15.12
C ASP A 73 -28.04 8.76 14.41
N ASP A 74 -28.56 9.78 13.73
CA ASP A 74 -27.75 10.69 12.91
C ASP A 74 -26.65 11.42 13.70
N ASP A 75 -26.92 11.73 14.97
CA ASP A 75 -25.96 12.42 15.86
C ASP A 75 -24.80 11.51 16.23
N ASN A 76 -25.08 10.26 16.59
CA ASN A 76 -24.07 9.24 16.88
C ASN A 76 -23.29 8.85 15.62
N GLY A 77 -23.97 8.74 14.47
CA GLY A 77 -23.33 8.53 13.17
C GLY A 77 -22.36 9.66 12.82
N ARG A 78 -22.77 10.92 13.04
CA ARG A 78 -21.91 12.10 12.83
C ARG A 78 -20.71 12.11 13.78
N ARG A 79 -20.91 11.89 15.08
CA ARG A 79 -19.81 11.83 16.07
C ARG A 79 -18.81 10.72 15.74
N LEU A 80 -19.30 9.57 15.29
CA LEU A 80 -18.45 8.46 14.86
C LEU A 80 -17.65 8.83 13.60
N ALA A 81 -18.29 9.48 12.62
CA ALA A 81 -17.63 9.97 11.40
C ALA A 81 -16.57 11.03 11.70
N GLU A 82 -16.86 11.97 12.59
CA GLU A 82 -15.89 12.97 13.07
C GLU A 82 -14.70 12.28 13.75
N THR A 83 -14.94 11.31 14.62
CA THR A 83 -13.89 10.55 15.30
C THR A 83 -13.00 9.81 14.29
N LEU A 84 -13.58 9.11 13.31
CA LEU A 84 -12.82 8.43 12.26
C LEU A 84 -12.05 9.41 11.38
N SER A 85 -12.66 10.54 11.03
CA SER A 85 -12.03 11.58 10.23
C SER A 85 -10.83 12.20 10.96
N GLN A 86 -10.92 12.39 12.27
CA GLN A 86 -9.81 12.83 13.11
C GLN A 86 -8.71 11.77 13.21
N GLN A 87 -9.05 10.48 13.38
CA GLN A 87 -8.07 9.38 13.34
C GLN A 87 -7.34 9.35 11.99
N LEU A 88 -8.09 9.40 10.90
CA LEU A 88 -7.57 9.43 9.54
C LEU A 88 -6.63 10.62 9.33
N TRP A 89 -7.08 11.83 9.66
CA TRP A 89 -6.28 13.04 9.52
C TRP A 89 -5.00 12.96 10.34
N PHE A 90 -5.09 12.47 11.58
CA PHE A 90 -3.92 12.23 12.42
C PHE A 90 -2.94 11.25 11.76
N MET A 91 -3.42 10.12 11.22
CA MET A 91 -2.59 9.15 10.50
C MET A 91 -1.91 9.76 9.29
N ILE A 92 -2.65 10.51 8.46
CA ILE A 92 -2.12 11.21 7.29
C ILE A 92 -1.09 12.28 7.68
N GLN A 93 -1.30 13.02 8.77
CA GLN A 93 -0.32 14.01 9.26
C GLN A 93 0.99 13.37 9.72
N GLN A 94 0.95 12.12 10.22
CA GLN A 94 2.17 11.40 10.54
C GLN A 94 2.93 10.94 9.29
N LEU A 95 2.27 10.89 8.13
CA LEU A 95 2.92 10.70 6.84
C LEU A 95 3.50 12.05 6.41
N ASN A 96 4.71 12.37 6.87
CA ASN A 96 5.44 13.52 6.35
C ASN A 96 6.24 13.09 5.09
N PRO A 97 5.81 13.42 3.86
CA PRO A 97 6.50 13.01 2.64
C PRO A 97 7.79 13.81 2.37
N THR A 98 8.18 14.74 3.25
CA THR A 98 9.31 15.68 3.02
C THR A 98 10.53 15.47 3.93
N HIS A 99 10.47 14.55 4.88
CA HIS A 99 11.62 14.21 5.72
C HIS A 99 12.03 12.76 5.49
N ASP A 100 13.34 12.48 5.44
CA ASP A 100 13.86 11.16 5.80
C ASP A 100 13.32 10.84 7.20
N VAL A 101 12.29 10.00 7.25
CA VAL A 101 11.50 9.78 8.46
C VAL A 101 12.28 8.91 9.43
N LEU A 102 12.81 9.54 10.48
CA LEU A 102 13.26 8.88 11.72
C LEU A 102 12.22 7.88 12.20
N GLU A 103 12.65 6.73 12.71
CA GLU A 103 11.72 5.80 13.35
C GLU A 103 10.90 6.53 14.43
N VAL A 104 9.61 6.20 14.56
CA VAL A 104 8.73 6.77 15.61
C VAL A 104 9.34 6.57 17.01
N SER A 105 10.09 5.48 17.21
CA SER A 105 10.92 5.20 18.39
C SER A 105 12.06 6.22 18.59
N GLU A 106 12.74 6.66 17.52
CA GLU A 106 13.78 7.69 17.55
C GLU A 106 13.22 9.09 17.78
N PHE A 107 12.06 9.43 17.19
CA PHE A 107 11.38 10.70 17.45
C PHE A 107 10.93 10.82 18.92
N LEU A 108 10.42 9.73 19.50
CA LEU A 108 10.06 9.65 20.92
C LEU A 108 11.30 9.69 21.84
N ARG A 109 12.42 9.07 21.45
CA ARG A 109 13.72 9.19 22.14
C ARG A 109 14.27 10.63 22.09
N TRP A 110 14.16 11.30 20.95
CA TRP A 110 14.65 12.66 20.76
C TRP A 110 13.90 13.67 21.65
N ARG A 111 12.58 13.51 21.83
CA ARG A 111 11.81 14.32 22.79
C ARG A 111 12.16 14.02 24.25
N SER A 112 12.34 12.75 24.61
CA SER A 112 12.79 12.35 25.96
C SER A 112 14.09 13.04 26.36
N TRP A 113 15.02 13.21 25.41
CA TRP A 113 16.31 13.87 25.63
C TRP A 113 16.19 15.38 25.86
N ARG A 114 15.30 16.09 25.14
CA ARG A 114 15.09 17.54 25.35
C ARG A 114 14.43 17.88 26.68
N THR A 115 13.54 17.04 27.18
CA THR A 115 12.95 17.21 28.53
C THR A 115 13.96 16.94 29.66
N ALA A 116 15.04 16.21 29.40
CA ALA A 116 16.08 15.92 30.39
C ALA A 116 17.19 16.98 30.47
N VAL A 117 17.32 17.85 29.45
CA VAL A 117 18.43 18.83 29.33
C VAL A 117 18.01 20.26 29.67
N VAL A 118 16.73 20.53 29.92
CA VAL A 118 16.25 21.84 30.40
C VAL A 118 15.82 21.71 31.87
N ALA A 119 16.81 21.57 32.75
CA ALA A 119 16.67 21.82 34.17
C ALA A 119 18.00 22.42 34.66
N ASP A 120 18.13 23.74 34.52
CA ASP A 120 19.17 24.52 35.19
C ASP A 120 18.68 24.81 36.63
N PRO A 121 19.51 24.61 37.68
CA PRO A 121 19.08 24.74 39.06
C PRO A 121 19.36 26.17 39.55
N GLY A 122 18.29 26.94 39.74
CA GLY A 122 18.34 28.28 40.33
C GLY A 122 17.23 28.50 41.35
N ASP A 123 17.66 28.75 42.59
CA ASP A 123 16.94 29.40 43.68
C ASP A 123 15.87 28.65 44.50
N ALA A 124 16.38 28.13 45.64
CA ALA A 124 16.11 28.65 46.98
C ALA A 124 14.85 28.21 47.76
N ASN A 125 15.19 27.48 48.83
CA ASN A 125 14.84 27.72 50.24
C ASN A 125 13.66 26.98 50.91
N ALA A 126 14.09 26.19 51.91
CA ALA A 126 13.53 25.96 53.24
C ALA A 126 12.19 25.18 53.33
N GLY A 127 12.05 24.11 54.10
CA GLY A 127 12.95 23.47 55.07
C GLY A 127 12.20 22.34 55.79
N HIS A 128 12.93 21.69 56.72
CA HIS A 128 12.51 20.61 57.64
C HIS A 128 12.35 19.23 56.98
N ALA A 129 13.35 18.33 57.03
CA ALA A 129 13.97 17.64 58.18
C ALA A 129 13.03 16.62 58.87
N GLY A 130 13.44 15.35 58.83
CA GLY A 130 12.94 14.28 59.70
C GLY A 130 12.84 12.90 59.04
N GLU A 131 13.93 12.13 59.09
CA GLU A 131 14.03 10.73 59.63
C GLU A 131 12.90 9.71 59.38
N LEU A 132 13.08 8.39 59.29
CA LEU A 132 14.15 7.40 59.08
C LEU A 132 13.37 6.04 58.96
N LEU A 133 14.06 4.97 58.53
CA LEU A 133 13.60 3.57 58.42
C LEU A 133 12.79 3.07 59.65
N GLU A 134 11.92 2.04 59.63
CA GLU A 134 12.17 0.64 59.24
C GLU A 134 10.88 -0.23 59.44
N ALA A 135 10.85 -1.39 58.76
CA ALA A 135 10.28 -2.69 59.20
C ALA A 135 8.78 -3.09 59.03
N GLN A 136 8.63 -4.11 58.16
CA GLN A 136 8.01 -5.45 58.37
C GLN A 136 6.47 -5.69 58.43
N HIS A 137 6.03 -6.46 57.42
CA HIS A 137 5.20 -7.68 57.42
C HIS A 137 3.78 -7.75 58.05
N ARG A 138 2.79 -8.13 57.21
CA ARG A 138 1.88 -9.33 57.32
C ARG A 138 0.96 -9.41 56.07
N ARG A 139 1.06 -10.45 55.22
CA ARG A 139 0.13 -11.62 55.02
C ARG A 139 -1.32 -11.23 54.70
N GLY A 140 -2.02 -11.70 53.65
CA GLY A 140 -1.88 -12.74 52.61
C GLY A 140 -3.14 -12.67 51.70
N PRO A 141 -3.69 -13.75 51.08
CA PRO A 141 -3.08 -14.90 50.41
C PRO A 141 -3.40 -14.94 48.89
N ALA A 142 -2.63 -15.75 48.16
CA ALA A 142 -2.82 -16.07 46.74
C ALA A 142 -3.66 -17.35 46.56
N ILE A 143 -4.51 -17.36 45.52
CA ILE A 143 -5.13 -18.58 44.95
C ILE A 143 -4.37 -18.91 43.68
N GLY A 144 -3.72 -20.07 43.67
CA GLY A 144 -2.95 -20.59 42.54
C GLY A 144 -3.80 -21.40 41.57
N GLY A 145 -3.50 -21.26 40.28
CA GLY A 145 -3.89 -22.18 39.21
C GLY A 145 -2.60 -22.67 38.53
N GLU A 146 -2.35 -23.97 38.69
CA GLU A 146 -1.19 -24.72 38.18
C GLU A 146 -1.49 -25.23 36.76
N TRP A 147 -0.50 -25.17 35.86
CA TRP A 147 -0.52 -25.93 34.61
C TRP A 147 0.66 -26.90 34.59
N VAL A 148 0.33 -28.19 34.53
CA VAL A 148 1.27 -29.32 34.41
C VAL A 148 1.48 -29.65 32.93
N LEU A 149 2.74 -29.89 32.53
CA LEU A 149 3.11 -30.51 31.25
C LEU A 149 3.66 -31.93 31.51
N PRO A 150 3.38 -32.92 30.63
CA PRO A 150 3.88 -34.27 30.81
C PRO A 150 5.33 -34.43 30.33
N LYS A 151 6.10 -35.21 31.08
CA LYS A 151 7.47 -35.65 30.79
C LYS A 151 7.50 -36.84 29.82
N ARG A 152 8.54 -36.90 28.99
CA ARG A 152 9.37 -38.08 28.64
C ARG A 152 10.66 -37.56 27.99
N GLU A 153 11.78 -37.60 28.69
CA GLU A 153 12.76 -38.69 28.90
C GLU A 153 13.96 -38.65 27.94
N ASP A 154 15.12 -38.76 28.56
CA ASP A 154 16.48 -38.46 28.10
C ASP A 154 17.02 -39.35 26.96
N ARG A 155 17.93 -38.79 26.15
CA ARG A 155 19.33 -39.28 26.08
C ARG A 155 20.28 -38.43 25.23
N TRP A 156 21.51 -38.32 25.77
CA TRP A 156 22.81 -37.90 25.20
C TRP A 156 23.32 -36.47 25.49
N ARG A 157 24.22 -36.42 26.50
CA ARG A 157 25.33 -35.45 26.69
C ARG A 157 26.29 -35.54 25.47
N THR A 158 27.12 -34.59 25.05
CA THR A 158 27.89 -33.50 25.70
C THR A 158 28.45 -32.56 24.59
N ILE A 159 28.98 -31.39 25.00
CA ILE A 159 29.89 -30.44 24.29
C ILE A 159 29.12 -29.41 23.42
N SER A 160 29.01 -28.13 23.79
CA SER A 160 30.10 -27.20 24.12
C SER A 160 29.56 -25.97 24.88
N HIS A 161 30.33 -25.51 25.86
CA HIS A 161 30.17 -24.22 26.53
C HIS A 161 30.52 -23.08 25.57
N GLY A 162 29.63 -22.09 25.44
CA GLY A 162 29.97 -20.88 24.67
C GLY A 162 28.87 -19.90 24.32
N VAL A 163 27.59 -20.08 24.69
CA VAL A 163 26.54 -19.11 24.31
C VAL A 163 25.44 -19.03 25.38
N ARG A 164 25.72 -18.46 26.56
CA ARG A 164 24.68 -18.18 27.59
C ARG A 164 24.87 -16.89 28.40
N ARG A 165 25.63 -15.91 27.89
CA ARG A 165 25.80 -14.60 28.55
C ARG A 165 25.08 -13.42 27.89
N HIS A 166 24.57 -13.54 26.66
CA HIS A 166 23.90 -12.43 25.97
C HIS A 166 22.36 -12.43 26.04
N GLU A 167 21.70 -13.58 26.30
CA GLU A 167 20.23 -13.65 26.29
C GLU A 167 19.54 -13.19 27.59
N ARG A 168 20.26 -13.11 28.73
CA ARG A 168 19.65 -12.66 30.00
C ARG A 168 19.56 -11.14 30.16
N ARG A 169 20.29 -10.34 29.37
CA ARG A 169 20.20 -8.86 29.43
C ARG A 169 19.05 -8.29 28.59
N ALA A 170 18.57 -9.01 27.57
CA ALA A 170 17.48 -8.54 26.72
C ALA A 170 16.07 -8.78 27.32
N ARG A 171 15.94 -9.74 28.26
CA ARG A 171 14.63 -10.09 28.85
C ARG A 171 14.24 -9.27 30.08
N GLN A 172 15.17 -8.54 30.69
CA GLN A 172 14.91 -7.79 31.94
C GLN A 172 14.61 -6.31 31.73
N SER A 173 14.52 -5.84 30.48
CA SER A 173 14.27 -4.43 30.12
C SER A 173 12.86 -4.16 29.57
N CYS A 174 11.99 -5.18 29.47
CA CYS A 174 10.64 -5.05 28.91
C CYS A 174 9.50 -5.19 29.94
N GLU A 175 9.81 -5.32 31.24
CA GLU A 175 8.79 -5.37 32.29
C GLU A 175 8.90 -4.11 33.17
N SER A 176 8.32 -3.01 32.69
CA SER A 176 7.73 -1.92 33.49
C SER A 176 7.59 -0.66 32.64
N ARG A 177 6.38 -0.43 32.12
CA ARG A 177 5.73 0.88 31.94
C ARG A 177 4.41 0.66 31.22
N ASP A 178 3.35 0.58 32.01
CA ASP A 178 1.99 0.81 31.53
C ASP A 178 1.86 2.31 31.20
N GLU A 179 2.34 2.70 30.02
CA GLU A 179 1.93 3.97 29.42
C GLU A 179 0.61 3.71 28.70
N GLU A 180 -0.51 4.08 29.34
CA GLU A 180 -1.82 4.15 28.67
C GLU A 180 -1.68 4.98 27.40
N GLY A 181 -1.79 4.33 26.25
CA GLY A 181 -1.69 4.99 24.96
C GLY A 181 -2.71 6.12 24.88
N TYR A 182 -2.22 7.36 24.79
CA TYR A 182 -3.08 8.54 24.63
C TYR A 182 -3.90 8.37 23.34
N GLN A 183 -5.20 8.06 23.47
CA GLN A 183 -6.13 8.29 22.38
C GLN A 183 -6.23 9.81 22.22
N PRO A 184 -6.17 10.36 21.00
CA PRO A 184 -6.58 11.74 20.79
C PRO A 184 -8.04 11.83 21.24
N LYS A 185 -8.26 12.37 22.44
CA LYS A 185 -9.61 12.68 22.91
C LYS A 185 -10.14 13.71 21.92
N PRO A 186 -11.32 13.51 21.31
CA PRO A 186 -11.94 14.58 20.54
C PRO A 186 -11.94 15.80 21.45
N LYS A 187 -11.28 16.88 21.04
CA LYS A 187 -11.27 18.11 21.83
C LYS A 187 -12.73 18.46 22.07
N ASN A 188 -13.09 18.65 23.35
CA ASN A 188 -14.43 19.13 23.67
C ASN A 188 -14.70 20.36 22.81
N VAL A 189 -15.87 20.40 22.19
CA VAL A 189 -16.32 21.40 21.20
C VAL A 189 -16.49 22.82 21.82
N GLY A 190 -15.84 23.09 22.95
CA GLY A 190 -15.83 24.38 23.64
C GLY A 190 -14.46 25.05 23.55
N ASP A 191 -14.44 26.19 22.86
CA ASP A 191 -13.60 27.37 23.13
C ASP A 191 -12.15 27.46 22.60
N GLY A 192 -11.71 26.60 21.68
CA GLY A 192 -10.45 26.84 20.95
C GLY A 192 -10.62 26.64 19.46
N ASP A 193 -10.32 27.68 18.66
CA ASP A 193 -10.49 27.76 17.20
C ASP A 193 -10.15 26.46 16.45
N ASP A 194 -11.15 25.61 16.29
CA ASP A 194 -11.13 24.38 15.51
C ASP A 194 -11.30 24.70 14.00
N LEU A 195 -10.82 25.88 13.60
CA LEU A 195 -10.80 26.40 12.23
C LEU A 195 -9.66 25.76 11.42
N ASP A 196 -8.65 25.20 12.09
CA ASP A 196 -7.45 24.64 11.46
C ASP A 196 -7.61 23.18 10.99
N ASN A 197 -8.75 22.53 11.21
CA ASN A 197 -8.99 21.18 10.69
C ASN A 197 -9.52 21.25 9.24
N PRO A 198 -8.70 20.96 8.22
CA PRO A 198 -9.12 21.14 6.84
C PRO A 198 -10.11 20.06 6.39
N MET A 199 -10.24 18.96 7.12
CA MET A 199 -11.26 17.93 6.86
C MET A 199 -12.64 18.29 7.39
N ARG A 200 -12.73 19.28 8.30
CA ARG A 200 -14.02 19.73 8.85
C ARG A 200 -14.96 20.24 7.75
N LEU A 201 -14.40 20.92 6.75
CA LEU A 201 -15.15 21.34 5.57
C LEU A 201 -15.76 20.13 4.87
N ALA A 202 -14.94 19.13 4.53
CA ALA A 202 -15.40 17.93 3.84
C ALA A 202 -16.45 17.15 4.65
N ALA A 203 -16.22 16.94 5.95
CA ALA A 203 -17.13 16.23 6.84
C ALA A 203 -18.51 16.92 6.95
N SER A 204 -18.55 18.25 6.91
CA SER A 204 -19.81 19.00 6.95
C SER A 204 -20.64 18.92 5.67
N LEU A 205 -20.01 18.56 4.54
CA LEU A 205 -20.63 18.48 3.22
C LEU A 205 -21.18 17.09 2.93
N VAL A 206 -20.65 16.06 3.59
CA VAL A 206 -21.09 14.68 3.46
C VAL A 206 -22.28 14.44 4.41
N LYS A 207 -23.38 13.90 3.86
CA LYS A 207 -24.56 13.54 4.67
C LYS A 207 -24.17 12.54 5.75
N ALA A 208 -24.75 12.68 6.95
CA ALA A 208 -24.52 11.73 8.03
C ALA A 208 -24.92 10.31 7.60
N GLY A 209 -24.06 9.33 7.89
CA GLY A 209 -24.24 7.93 7.50
C GLY A 209 -24.01 7.64 6.01
N ALA A 210 -23.56 8.61 5.21
CA ALA A 210 -23.11 8.31 3.86
C ALA A 210 -21.82 7.47 3.90
N VAL A 211 -21.77 6.43 3.05
CA VAL A 211 -20.62 5.53 2.93
C VAL A 211 -20.23 5.42 1.47
N LEU A 212 -19.05 5.95 1.14
CA LEU A 212 -18.46 5.93 -0.19
C LEU A 212 -17.32 4.92 -0.23
N ASP A 213 -17.18 4.22 -1.35
CA ASP A 213 -16.03 3.35 -1.64
C ASP A 213 -15.13 4.02 -2.67
N GLY A 214 -13.82 3.98 -2.44
CA GLY A 214 -12.87 4.80 -3.18
C GLY A 214 -11.41 4.51 -2.85
N GLU A 215 -10.53 5.23 -3.52
CA GLU A 215 -9.07 5.10 -3.39
C GLU A 215 -8.42 6.48 -3.27
N VAL A 216 -7.46 6.64 -2.36
CA VAL A 216 -6.62 7.85 -2.30
C VAL A 216 -5.45 7.69 -3.27
N VAL A 217 -5.41 8.54 -4.27
CA VAL A 217 -4.32 8.55 -5.27
C VAL A 217 -3.59 9.88 -5.25
N VAL A 218 -2.30 9.88 -5.59
CA VAL A 218 -1.52 11.12 -5.75
C VAL A 218 -1.66 11.65 -7.17
N HIS A 219 -2.25 12.83 -7.31
CA HIS A 219 -2.36 13.54 -8.57
C HIS A 219 -0.96 14.00 -9.04
N ARG A 220 -0.38 13.33 -10.02
CA ARG A 220 1.04 13.47 -10.43
C ARG A 220 1.41 14.86 -10.95
N ARG A 221 0.45 15.63 -11.46
CA ARG A 221 0.69 17.00 -11.96
C ARG A 221 0.66 18.02 -10.82
N LEU A 222 -0.29 17.87 -9.90
CA LEU A 222 -0.53 18.81 -8.79
C LEU A 222 0.20 18.39 -7.51
N ARG A 223 0.78 17.18 -7.49
CA ARG A 223 1.54 16.59 -6.38
C ARG A 223 0.78 16.59 -5.06
N ARG A 224 -0.51 16.25 -5.12
CA ARG A 224 -1.40 16.23 -3.95
C ARG A 224 -2.32 15.00 -3.96
N PRO A 225 -2.82 14.57 -2.80
CA PRO A 225 -3.80 13.49 -2.73
C PRO A 225 -5.15 13.94 -3.29
N VAL A 226 -5.85 13.02 -3.93
CA VAL A 226 -7.25 13.13 -4.36
C VAL A 226 -7.95 11.80 -4.04
N PHE A 227 -9.23 11.84 -3.66
CA PHE A 227 -9.99 10.62 -3.38
C PHE A 227 -10.87 10.27 -4.57
N VAL A 228 -10.54 9.17 -5.26
CA VAL A 228 -11.27 8.67 -6.41
C VAL A 228 -12.38 7.74 -5.93
N VAL A 229 -13.61 8.22 -5.96
CA VAL A 229 -14.81 7.49 -5.54
C VAL A 229 -15.31 6.60 -6.67
N PHE A 230 -15.51 5.32 -6.41
CA PHE A 230 -15.94 4.35 -7.43
C PHE A 230 -17.20 3.56 -7.08
N ASP A 231 -17.67 3.58 -5.83
CA ASP A 231 -18.97 3.03 -5.45
C ASP A 231 -19.59 3.83 -4.29
N VAL A 232 -20.87 3.59 -4.02
CA VAL A 232 -21.61 4.16 -2.89
C VAL A 232 -22.47 3.09 -2.25
N LEU A 233 -22.26 2.88 -0.95
CA LEU A 233 -22.95 1.84 -0.18
C LEU A 233 -24.18 2.40 0.53
N ALA A 234 -24.13 3.67 0.92
CA ALA A 234 -25.22 4.40 1.55
C ALA A 234 -25.13 5.89 1.22
N ASN A 235 -26.26 6.53 0.90
CA ASN A 235 -26.33 7.98 0.70
C ASN A 235 -26.52 8.74 2.02
N SER A 236 -27.07 8.07 3.02
CA SER A 236 -27.27 8.54 4.39
C SER A 236 -27.52 7.32 5.30
N SER A 237 -27.57 7.56 6.61
CA SER A 237 -27.98 6.57 7.64
C SER A 237 -29.28 5.84 7.31
N ASN A 238 -30.25 6.54 6.72
CA ASN A 238 -31.59 6.02 6.41
C ASN A 238 -31.74 5.50 4.99
N GLU A 239 -30.68 5.56 4.17
CA GLU A 239 -30.72 5.20 2.75
C GLU A 239 -29.54 4.28 2.38
N PRO A 240 -29.49 3.05 2.93
CA PRO A 240 -28.52 2.04 2.51
C PRO A 240 -28.89 1.48 1.13
N ILE A 241 -27.96 1.55 0.18
CA ILE A 241 -28.20 1.17 -1.23
C ILE A 241 -27.27 0.06 -1.74
N LEU A 242 -26.46 -0.54 -0.86
CA LEU A 242 -25.58 -1.67 -1.19
C LEU A 242 -26.31 -2.88 -1.82
N HIS A 243 -27.60 -3.04 -1.54
CA HIS A 243 -28.44 -4.11 -2.07
C HIS A 243 -28.85 -3.90 -3.53
N LEU A 244 -28.73 -2.68 -4.06
CA LEU A 244 -29.06 -2.37 -5.44
C LEU A 244 -27.94 -2.87 -6.39
N PRO A 245 -28.25 -3.19 -7.66
CA PRO A 245 -27.24 -3.45 -8.68
C PRO A 245 -26.28 -2.26 -8.86
N PHE A 246 -25.04 -2.53 -9.25
CA PHE A 246 -24.00 -1.49 -9.41
C PHE A 246 -24.44 -0.30 -10.27
N GLU A 247 -25.13 -0.52 -11.39
CA GLU A 247 -25.55 0.58 -12.26
C GLU A 247 -26.49 1.56 -11.54
N GLN A 248 -27.34 1.06 -10.65
CA GLN A 248 -28.21 1.92 -9.84
C GLN A 248 -27.41 2.68 -8.79
N ARG A 249 -26.48 2.02 -8.10
CA ARG A 249 -25.54 2.68 -7.16
C ARG A 249 -24.71 3.76 -7.85
N LEU A 250 -24.23 3.49 -9.07
CA LEU A 250 -23.49 4.45 -9.89
C LEU A 250 -24.35 5.68 -10.25
N ARG A 251 -25.66 5.50 -10.51
CA ARG A 251 -26.57 6.65 -10.70
C ARG A 251 -26.70 7.47 -9.42
N HIS A 252 -26.83 6.83 -8.25
CA HIS A 252 -26.79 7.53 -6.96
C HIS A 252 -25.50 8.32 -6.79
N LEU A 253 -24.33 7.71 -7.04
CA LEU A 253 -23.03 8.39 -6.98
C LEU A 253 -22.91 9.57 -7.94
N ARG A 254 -23.43 9.45 -9.17
CA ARG A 254 -23.45 10.55 -10.15
C ARG A 254 -24.38 11.69 -9.74
N SER A 255 -25.50 11.37 -9.09
CA SER A 255 -26.45 12.37 -8.58
C SER A 255 -26.04 12.97 -7.23
N ALA A 256 -25.13 12.31 -6.50
CA ALA A 256 -24.66 12.77 -5.20
C ALA A 256 -23.91 14.08 -5.36
N SER A 257 -24.48 15.16 -4.82
CA SER A 257 -23.86 16.47 -4.74
C SER A 257 -23.55 16.77 -3.28
N PHE A 258 -22.27 16.93 -2.94
CA PHE A 258 -21.85 17.31 -1.58
C PHE A 258 -21.70 18.82 -1.53
N VAL A 259 -22.82 19.51 -1.74
CA VAL A 259 -22.90 20.97 -1.77
C VAL A 259 -23.20 21.48 -0.38
N ARG A 260 -22.50 22.53 0.03
CA ARG A 260 -22.85 23.25 1.26
C ARG A 260 -24.24 23.87 1.08
N GLY A 261 -25.24 23.34 1.78
CA GLY A 261 -26.54 24.00 1.88
C GLY A 261 -26.36 25.41 2.43
N GLY A 262 -26.67 26.42 1.61
CA GLY A 262 -26.45 27.85 1.87
C GLY A 262 -27.31 28.43 3.00
N GLY A 263 -27.07 27.99 4.24
CA GLY A 263 -27.78 28.50 5.42
C GLY A 263 -27.05 29.65 6.15
N MET A 264 -25.76 29.86 5.91
CA MET A 264 -25.01 30.96 6.52
C MET A 264 -24.06 31.57 5.50
N SER A 265 -24.48 32.70 4.94
CA SER A 265 -23.62 33.64 4.22
C SER A 265 -22.54 34.13 5.18
N THR A 266 -21.41 33.45 5.23
CA THR A 266 -20.23 33.99 5.91
C THR A 266 -19.65 35.04 4.97
N ASN A 267 -19.88 36.31 5.29
CA ASN A 267 -19.24 37.49 4.70
C ASN A 267 -17.72 37.49 4.98
N ILE A 268 -17.01 36.44 4.60
CA ILE A 268 -15.55 36.43 4.56
C ILE A 268 -15.20 37.02 3.20
N GLY A 269 -14.84 38.30 3.20
CA GLY A 269 -14.79 39.23 2.07
C GLY A 269 -13.73 38.94 1.00
N GLY A 270 -13.75 37.75 0.41
CA GLY A 270 -12.90 37.39 -0.73
C GLY A 270 -13.73 36.82 -1.87
N GLY A 271 -14.39 37.70 -2.66
CA GLY A 271 -14.70 37.60 -4.10
C GLY A 271 -15.35 36.34 -4.73
N PHE A 272 -15.40 35.19 -4.06
CA PHE A 272 -16.05 33.99 -4.55
C PHE A 272 -17.51 34.09 -4.13
N GLY A 273 -18.36 34.48 -5.09
CA GLY A 273 -19.80 34.56 -4.90
C GLY A 273 -20.31 33.30 -4.22
N GLY A 274 -21.20 33.47 -3.24
CA GLY A 274 -21.64 32.45 -2.27
C GLY A 274 -22.40 31.23 -2.82
N GLY A 275 -21.93 30.64 -3.92
CA GLY A 275 -22.29 29.29 -4.33
C GLY A 275 -21.63 28.29 -3.38
N GLY A 276 -22.40 27.33 -2.89
CA GLY A 276 -21.86 26.25 -2.07
C GLY A 276 -20.74 25.52 -2.82
N VAL A 277 -19.66 25.18 -2.10
CA VAL A 277 -18.58 24.35 -2.65
C VAL A 277 -19.11 22.93 -2.83
N ASP A 278 -19.09 22.40 -4.06
CA ASP A 278 -19.28 20.98 -4.34
C ASP A 278 -17.91 20.28 -4.30
N LEU A 279 -17.76 19.28 -3.43
CA LEU A 279 -16.51 18.51 -3.35
C LEU A 279 -16.17 17.75 -4.63
N PHE A 280 -17.18 17.50 -5.48
CA PHE A 280 -17.00 16.88 -6.79
C PHE A 280 -16.79 17.88 -7.94
N ASP A 281 -16.77 19.19 -7.66
CA ASP A 281 -16.43 20.18 -8.67
C ASP A 281 -14.99 19.94 -9.16
N PRO A 282 -14.75 19.78 -10.47
CA PRO A 282 -13.40 19.69 -11.02
C PRO A 282 -12.44 20.80 -10.55
N ALA A 283 -12.95 22.00 -10.26
CA ALA A 283 -12.16 23.11 -9.74
C ALA A 283 -11.59 22.80 -8.34
N ALA A 284 -12.29 22.01 -7.52
CA ALA A 284 -11.86 21.63 -6.17
C ALA A 284 -10.55 20.82 -6.19
N VAL A 285 -10.26 20.08 -7.28
CA VAL A 285 -8.99 19.35 -7.44
C VAL A 285 -7.79 20.30 -7.46
N SER A 286 -7.96 21.47 -8.07
CA SER A 286 -6.90 22.48 -8.21
C SER A 286 -6.87 23.47 -7.05
N ASP A 287 -7.91 23.52 -6.21
CA ASP A 287 -8.00 24.44 -5.08
C ASP A 287 -7.17 23.95 -3.87
N PRO A 288 -6.09 24.64 -3.48
CA PRO A 288 -5.26 24.23 -2.35
C PRO A 288 -6.01 24.24 -1.00
N ASN A 289 -7.15 24.93 -0.89
CA ASN A 289 -7.92 25.00 0.35
C ASN A 289 -8.81 23.78 0.59
N VAL A 290 -9.07 22.96 -0.44
CA VAL A 290 -9.84 21.72 -0.30
C VAL A 290 -8.86 20.60 0.02
N ALA A 291 -8.71 20.17 1.28
CA ALA A 291 -7.68 19.19 1.67
C ALA A 291 -7.69 17.90 0.83
N LEU A 292 -8.87 17.30 0.64
CA LEU A 292 -9.05 16.05 -0.08
C LEU A 292 -10.22 16.19 -1.08
N PRO A 293 -9.96 16.63 -2.32
CA PRO A 293 -11.00 16.74 -3.33
C PRO A 293 -11.51 15.36 -3.76
N LEU A 294 -12.81 15.27 -4.05
CA LEU A 294 -13.46 14.03 -4.46
C LEU A 294 -13.56 13.99 -5.98
N VAL A 295 -13.17 12.87 -6.58
CA VAL A 295 -13.25 12.67 -8.03
C VAL A 295 -14.03 11.39 -8.29
N ARG A 296 -15.04 11.45 -9.16
CA ARG A 296 -15.79 10.23 -9.54
C ARG A 296 -14.95 9.40 -10.52
N LYS A 297 -14.82 8.09 -10.28
CA LYS A 297 -14.16 7.18 -11.22
C LYS A 297 -14.94 7.12 -12.53
N ASN A 298 -14.21 7.15 -13.64
CA ASN A 298 -14.81 6.99 -14.96
C ASN A 298 -15.07 5.50 -15.23
N PHE A 299 -16.30 5.16 -15.58
CA PHE A 299 -16.71 3.81 -15.97
C PHE A 299 -17.08 3.82 -17.45
N VAL A 300 -16.53 2.86 -18.20
CA VAL A 300 -16.84 2.62 -19.60
C VAL A 300 -17.39 1.22 -19.77
N ASP A 301 -18.16 1.00 -20.83
CA ASP A 301 -18.58 -0.34 -21.19
C ASP A 301 -17.37 -1.18 -21.61
N ARG A 302 -17.46 -2.51 -21.41
CA ARG A 302 -16.35 -3.41 -21.74
C ARG A 302 -15.89 -3.30 -23.19
N VAL A 303 -16.81 -3.03 -24.11
CA VAL A 303 -16.53 -2.89 -25.55
C VAL A 303 -15.74 -1.62 -25.87
N ASP A 304 -15.76 -0.64 -24.96
CA ASP A 304 -15.01 0.61 -25.05
C ASP A 304 -13.66 0.54 -24.32
N LEU A 305 -13.14 -0.66 -24.06
CA LEU A 305 -11.85 -0.84 -23.39
C LEU A 305 -10.72 -0.08 -24.10
N ASP A 306 -10.72 -0.06 -25.42
CA ASP A 306 -9.72 0.68 -26.21
C ASP A 306 -9.73 2.18 -25.92
N ARG A 307 -10.93 2.75 -25.72
CA ARG A 307 -11.07 4.15 -25.30
C ARG A 307 -10.49 4.37 -23.92
N LEU A 308 -10.74 3.46 -22.97
CA LEU A 308 -10.16 3.56 -21.63
C LEU A 308 -8.62 3.51 -21.68
N LEU A 309 -8.06 2.56 -22.43
CA LEU A 309 -6.62 2.38 -22.57
C LEU A 309 -5.95 3.55 -23.32
N SER A 310 -6.66 4.25 -24.20
CA SER A 310 -6.13 5.45 -24.88
C SER A 310 -5.79 6.60 -23.91
N HIS A 311 -6.34 6.56 -22.70
CA HIS A 311 -6.04 7.52 -21.62
C HIS A 311 -4.83 7.11 -20.77
N VAL A 312 -4.23 5.94 -21.00
CA VAL A 312 -3.04 5.47 -20.27
C VAL A 312 -1.81 5.73 -21.13
N SER A 313 -0.85 6.50 -20.60
CA SER A 313 0.43 6.68 -21.30
C SER A 313 1.28 5.42 -21.17
N GLU A 314 1.64 4.82 -22.31
CA GLU A 314 2.50 3.64 -22.38
C GLU A 314 3.85 3.89 -21.69
N GLY A 315 4.36 2.88 -20.97
CA GLY A 315 5.62 2.93 -20.22
C GLY A 315 5.49 3.48 -18.81
N THR A 316 4.89 4.66 -18.63
CA THR A 316 4.74 5.28 -17.29
C THR A 316 3.46 4.86 -16.56
N ARG A 317 2.50 4.26 -17.26
CA ARG A 317 1.19 3.84 -16.72
C ARG A 317 0.48 4.96 -15.97
N ILE A 318 0.52 6.16 -16.54
CA ILE A 318 -0.22 7.29 -15.98
C ILE A 318 -1.57 7.32 -16.67
N TYR A 319 -2.64 7.14 -15.91
CA TYR A 319 -4.00 7.39 -16.37
C TYR A 319 -4.28 8.89 -16.37
N ARG A 320 -4.60 9.43 -17.55
CA ARG A 320 -4.92 10.84 -17.77
C ARG A 320 -6.29 11.00 -18.41
N TYR A 321 -7.24 11.53 -17.64
CA TYR A 321 -8.57 11.86 -18.13
C TYR A 321 -8.97 13.26 -17.63
N GLY A 322 -8.94 14.23 -18.55
CA GLY A 322 -9.13 15.64 -18.20
C GLY A 322 -8.07 16.18 -17.24
N ASP A 323 -8.45 17.20 -16.47
CA ASP A 323 -7.58 17.85 -15.48
C ASP A 323 -7.67 17.24 -14.08
N THR A 324 -8.67 16.39 -13.83
CA THR A 324 -8.99 15.80 -12.52
C THR A 324 -8.34 14.44 -12.30
N HIS A 325 -8.14 13.65 -13.36
CA HIS A 325 -7.47 12.36 -13.26
C HIS A 325 -6.06 12.43 -13.86
N HIS A 326 -5.06 12.34 -13.00
CA HIS A 326 -3.66 12.24 -13.42
C HIS A 326 -2.86 11.43 -12.39
N HIS A 327 -2.98 10.11 -12.43
CA HIS A 327 -2.45 9.21 -11.40
C HIS A 327 -1.87 7.94 -12.01
N LEU A 328 -1.11 7.19 -11.24
CA LEU A 328 -0.60 5.88 -11.67
C LEU A 328 -1.75 4.88 -11.74
N THR A 329 -1.65 3.91 -12.65
CA THR A 329 -2.52 2.74 -12.72
C THR A 329 -1.67 1.48 -12.85
N ASP A 330 -2.13 0.38 -12.26
CA ASP A 330 -1.51 -0.95 -12.39
C ASP A 330 -2.36 -1.93 -13.21
N GLY A 331 -3.51 -1.49 -13.74
CA GLY A 331 -4.40 -2.36 -14.49
C GLY A 331 -5.82 -1.84 -14.67
N ILE A 332 -6.76 -2.78 -14.74
CA ILE A 332 -8.18 -2.58 -15.00
C ILE A 332 -9.00 -3.35 -13.96
N ILE A 333 -10.09 -2.74 -13.50
CA ILE A 333 -11.08 -3.40 -12.64
C ILE A 333 -12.37 -3.60 -13.43
N PHE A 334 -12.89 -4.83 -13.42
CA PHE A 334 -14.17 -5.20 -14.01
C PHE A 334 -15.23 -5.28 -12.91
N GLN A 335 -16.09 -4.26 -12.87
CA GLN A 335 -17.16 -4.15 -11.89
C GLN A 335 -18.41 -4.89 -12.39
N PRO A 336 -18.87 -5.96 -11.69
CA PRO A 336 -20.10 -6.66 -12.05
C PRO A 336 -21.33 -5.80 -11.74
N ASN A 337 -22.41 -5.97 -12.51
CA ASN A 337 -23.70 -5.32 -12.25
C ASN A 337 -24.54 -6.09 -11.22
N THR A 338 -23.93 -6.43 -10.09
CA THR A 338 -24.54 -7.17 -8.97
C THR A 338 -24.63 -6.28 -7.72
N PRO A 339 -25.43 -6.67 -6.71
CA PRO A 339 -25.36 -6.05 -5.39
C PRO A 339 -23.94 -6.06 -4.83
N TYR A 340 -23.61 -5.08 -3.99
CA TYR A 340 -22.30 -4.97 -3.37
C TYR A 340 -22.07 -6.12 -2.39
N VAL A 341 -20.90 -6.73 -2.41
CA VAL A 341 -20.52 -7.83 -1.52
C VAL A 341 -19.46 -7.33 -0.55
N CYS A 342 -19.75 -7.41 0.75
CA CYS A 342 -18.76 -7.12 1.78
C CYS A 342 -17.72 -8.24 1.83
N GLY A 343 -16.45 -7.91 1.62
CA GLY A 343 -15.35 -8.87 1.59
C GLY A 343 -14.98 -9.29 0.17
N THR A 344 -14.53 -10.53 -0.02
CA THR A 344 -14.09 -11.02 -1.33
C THR A 344 -15.28 -11.29 -2.25
N ASP A 345 -15.44 -10.47 -3.29
CA ASP A 345 -16.37 -10.74 -4.40
C ASP A 345 -15.64 -11.48 -5.52
N VAL A 346 -16.07 -12.72 -5.80
CA VAL A 346 -15.52 -13.55 -6.88
C VAL A 346 -15.86 -13.02 -8.28
N ASN A 347 -16.85 -12.11 -8.39
CA ASN A 347 -17.25 -11.51 -9.65
C ASN A 347 -16.56 -10.15 -9.90
N LEU A 348 -15.93 -9.56 -8.89
CA LEU A 348 -15.13 -8.36 -9.02
C LEU A 348 -13.73 -8.75 -9.50
N LEU A 349 -13.47 -8.58 -10.80
CA LEU A 349 -12.22 -9.03 -11.39
C LEU A 349 -11.23 -7.88 -11.52
N LYS A 350 -9.96 -8.17 -11.26
CA LYS A 350 -8.84 -7.27 -11.52
C LYS A 350 -7.95 -7.89 -12.58
N TRP A 351 -7.60 -7.10 -13.58
CA TRP A 351 -6.54 -7.43 -14.54
C TRP A 351 -5.37 -6.50 -14.28
N LYS A 352 -4.15 -7.03 -14.23
CA LYS A 352 -2.93 -6.25 -14.00
C LYS A 352 -1.96 -6.38 -15.17
N TYR A 353 -1.14 -5.36 -15.36
CA TYR A 353 -0.02 -5.47 -16.30
C TYR A 353 1.00 -6.47 -15.77
N LEU A 354 1.46 -7.36 -16.66
CA LEU A 354 2.33 -8.49 -16.31
C LEU A 354 3.63 -8.10 -15.59
N ASP A 355 4.26 -7.01 -16.01
CA ASP A 355 5.48 -6.47 -15.41
C ASP A 355 5.26 -5.73 -14.07
N THR A 356 4.01 -5.63 -13.62
CA THR A 356 3.70 -5.20 -12.24
C THR A 356 3.61 -6.36 -11.27
N VAL A 357 3.53 -7.60 -11.77
CA VAL A 357 3.41 -8.83 -10.98
C VAL A 357 4.81 -9.25 -10.53
N THR A 358 5.09 -9.06 -9.25
CA THR A 358 6.41 -9.29 -8.65
C THR A 358 6.31 -10.12 -7.38
N ILE A 359 7.45 -10.69 -6.97
CA ILE A 359 7.61 -11.39 -5.70
C ILE A 359 8.79 -10.82 -4.94
N ASP A 360 8.70 -10.83 -3.62
CA ASP A 360 9.79 -10.47 -2.73
C ASP A 360 10.52 -11.71 -2.23
N VAL A 361 11.82 -11.75 -2.47
CA VAL A 361 12.71 -12.87 -2.12
C VAL A 361 13.81 -12.41 -1.17
N GLU A 362 14.27 -13.30 -0.30
CA GLU A 362 15.43 -13.07 0.56
C GLU A 362 16.70 -13.53 -0.14
N ILE A 363 17.74 -12.70 -0.10
CA ILE A 363 19.06 -13.03 -0.62
C ILE A 363 19.81 -13.83 0.45
N LEU A 364 19.98 -15.13 0.20
CA LEU A 364 20.60 -16.05 1.14
C LEU A 364 22.14 -15.91 1.13
N PRO A 365 22.82 -16.22 2.24
CA PRO A 365 24.27 -16.25 2.26
C PRO A 365 24.83 -17.33 1.31
N PRO A 366 26.05 -17.13 0.77
CA PRO A 366 26.72 -18.16 -0.02
C PRO A 366 26.89 -19.45 0.78
N ARG A 367 26.89 -20.62 0.11
CA ARG A 367 26.98 -21.91 0.79
C ARG A 367 28.39 -22.06 1.41
N PRO A 368 28.52 -22.30 2.73
CA PRO A 368 29.83 -22.29 3.40
C PRO A 368 30.79 -23.43 2.97
N ASN A 369 30.31 -24.45 2.24
CA ASN A 369 31.08 -25.70 2.01
C ASN A 369 31.33 -26.08 0.54
N PHE A 370 31.01 -25.23 -0.44
CA PHE A 370 31.27 -25.58 -1.86
C PHE A 370 32.72 -25.32 -2.33
N GLY A 371 33.54 -24.67 -1.51
CA GLY A 371 34.83 -24.11 -1.94
C GLY A 371 36.11 -24.90 -1.63
N ARG A 372 36.07 -26.16 -1.14
CA ARG A 372 37.33 -26.84 -0.78
C ARG A 372 37.91 -27.84 -1.76
N ASN A 373 37.12 -28.56 -2.57
CA ASN A 373 37.67 -29.68 -3.38
C ASN A 373 37.14 -29.80 -4.82
N SER A 374 36.45 -28.79 -5.37
CA SER A 374 35.90 -28.87 -6.72
C SER A 374 36.52 -27.81 -7.62
N HIS A 375 37.46 -28.21 -8.48
CA HIS A 375 37.90 -27.41 -9.63
C HIS A 375 36.77 -27.10 -10.64
N LEU A 376 35.59 -27.72 -10.45
CA LEU A 376 34.34 -27.43 -11.18
C LEU A 376 33.44 -26.41 -10.45
N ALA A 377 33.82 -25.91 -9.27
CA ALA A 377 33.03 -24.94 -8.50
C ALA A 377 33.18 -23.48 -8.98
N ALA A 378 34.26 -23.16 -9.70
CA ALA A 378 34.50 -21.80 -10.20
C ALA A 378 33.47 -21.31 -11.23
N THR A 379 32.69 -22.22 -11.85
CA THR A 379 31.61 -21.85 -12.77
C THR A 379 30.22 -21.79 -12.11
N HIS A 380 30.09 -22.29 -10.87
CA HIS A 380 28.82 -22.33 -10.13
C HIS A 380 28.74 -21.37 -8.94
N ASP A 381 29.85 -20.73 -8.55
CA ASP A 381 29.88 -19.71 -7.49
C ASP A 381 29.16 -18.40 -7.87
N ASP A 382 28.70 -18.27 -9.13
CA ASP A 382 28.08 -17.06 -9.64
C ASP A 382 26.54 -17.07 -9.58
N VAL A 383 25.95 -18.09 -8.96
CA VAL A 383 24.49 -18.20 -8.82
C VAL A 383 24.03 -17.52 -7.52
N LEU A 384 23.33 -16.40 -7.67
CA LEU A 384 22.69 -15.69 -6.56
C LEU A 384 21.72 -16.62 -5.83
N ARG A 385 21.98 -16.87 -4.54
CA ARG A 385 21.08 -17.69 -3.72
C ARG A 385 19.91 -16.87 -3.23
N VAL A 386 18.71 -17.38 -3.44
CA VAL A 386 17.47 -16.72 -3.06
C VAL A 386 16.53 -17.70 -2.35
N GLY A 387 15.79 -17.18 -1.38
CA GLY A 387 14.83 -17.95 -0.60
C GLY A 387 13.55 -17.17 -0.36
N VAL A 388 12.49 -17.89 -0.02
CA VAL A 388 11.20 -17.33 0.40
C VAL A 388 10.78 -17.96 1.72
N MET A 389 9.80 -17.37 2.38
CA MET A 389 9.33 -17.88 3.66
C MET A 389 8.42 -19.09 3.45
N GLY A 390 8.77 -20.22 4.04
CA GLY A 390 7.95 -21.42 4.08
C GLY A 390 7.07 -21.48 5.33
N GLU A 391 6.41 -22.62 5.48
CA GLU A 391 5.60 -22.92 6.67
C GLU A 391 6.44 -22.92 7.94
N GLU A 392 5.82 -22.60 9.08
CA GLU A 392 6.46 -22.60 10.41
C GLU A 392 7.75 -21.75 10.51
N GLY A 393 7.87 -20.73 9.65
CA GLY A 393 9.06 -19.85 9.60
C GLY A 393 10.30 -20.50 8.98
N THR A 394 10.13 -21.62 8.28
CA THR A 394 11.22 -22.22 7.49
C THR A 394 11.58 -21.36 6.28
N THR A 395 12.73 -21.62 5.67
CA THR A 395 13.15 -20.96 4.42
C THR A 395 13.12 -21.96 3.28
N VAL A 396 12.40 -21.64 2.21
CA VAL A 396 12.38 -22.43 0.97
C VAL A 396 13.43 -21.86 0.01
N ASP A 397 14.45 -22.65 -0.32
CA ASP A 397 15.52 -22.26 -1.26
C ASP A 397 14.98 -22.28 -2.70
N MET A 398 14.87 -21.09 -3.31
CA MET A 398 14.32 -20.87 -4.66
C MET A 398 15.41 -20.72 -5.73
N THR A 399 16.69 -20.86 -5.36
CA THR A 399 17.86 -20.63 -6.24
C THR A 399 17.80 -21.43 -7.55
N ARG A 400 17.19 -22.63 -7.53
CA ARG A 400 17.06 -23.46 -8.72
C ARG A 400 16.08 -22.87 -9.75
N TYR A 401 15.04 -22.18 -9.29
CA TYR A 401 13.89 -21.75 -10.09
C TYR A 401 13.98 -20.28 -10.49
N LEU A 402 14.64 -19.46 -9.66
CA LEU A 402 14.85 -18.05 -9.91
C LEU A 402 16.30 -17.83 -10.33
N ARG A 403 16.49 -17.63 -11.63
CA ARG A 403 17.80 -17.30 -12.22
C ARG A 403 17.73 -15.92 -12.85
N LEU A 404 18.46 -14.97 -12.26
CA LEU A 404 18.65 -13.66 -12.84
C LEU A 404 19.76 -13.71 -13.90
N PRO A 405 19.59 -13.03 -15.05
CA PRO A 405 20.70 -12.72 -15.95
C PRO A 405 21.82 -11.99 -15.21
N ASP A 406 23.06 -12.14 -15.67
CA ASP A 406 24.24 -11.55 -15.02
C ASP A 406 24.12 -10.03 -14.83
N SER A 407 23.53 -9.33 -15.80
CA SER A 407 23.31 -7.88 -15.70
C SER A 407 22.38 -7.51 -14.54
N GLU A 408 21.30 -8.28 -14.36
CA GLU A 408 20.31 -8.05 -13.31
C GLU A 408 20.86 -8.43 -11.94
N ARG A 409 21.61 -9.54 -11.86
CA ARG A 409 22.29 -9.97 -10.64
C ARG A 409 23.32 -8.94 -10.16
N ARG A 410 24.18 -8.44 -11.05
CA ARG A 410 25.16 -7.40 -10.68
C ARG A 410 24.48 -6.11 -10.20
N ARG A 411 23.34 -5.74 -10.80
CA ARG A 411 22.54 -4.60 -10.36
C ARG A 411 21.98 -4.82 -8.94
N LEU A 412 21.44 -6.01 -8.68
CA LEU A 412 20.95 -6.41 -7.37
C LEU A 412 22.08 -6.39 -6.32
N GLU A 413 23.25 -6.95 -6.62
CA GLU A 413 24.39 -6.98 -5.70
C GLU A 413 24.88 -5.57 -5.34
N ALA A 414 24.93 -4.66 -6.33
CA ALA A 414 25.29 -3.26 -6.11
C ALA A 414 24.28 -2.55 -5.17
N ASP A 415 22.99 -2.67 -5.46
CA ASP A 415 21.93 -2.06 -4.63
C ASP A 415 21.84 -2.69 -3.23
N ARG A 416 22.12 -3.98 -3.12
CA ARG A 416 22.19 -4.70 -1.84
C ARG A 416 23.34 -4.14 -0.98
N HIS A 417 24.50 -3.91 -1.59
CA HIS A 417 25.65 -3.32 -0.90
C HIS A 417 25.34 -1.89 -0.42
N GLU A 418 24.62 -1.10 -1.23
CA GLU A 418 24.23 0.26 -0.87
C GLU A 418 23.17 0.31 0.25
N SER A 419 22.11 -0.50 0.12
CA SER A 419 20.96 -0.45 1.04
C SER A 419 21.14 -1.29 2.32
N GLY A 420 22.03 -2.28 2.31
CA GLY A 420 22.16 -3.28 3.38
C GLY A 420 20.95 -4.22 3.53
N SER A 421 19.91 -4.08 2.68
CA SER A 421 18.72 -4.93 2.74
C SER A 421 19.04 -6.36 2.31
N LYS A 422 18.24 -7.30 2.83
CA LYS A 422 18.28 -8.71 2.43
C LYS A 422 17.11 -9.12 1.55
N ILE A 423 16.07 -8.29 1.46
CA ILE A 423 14.87 -8.59 0.68
C ILE A 423 14.95 -7.82 -0.63
N ALA A 424 14.74 -8.52 -1.75
CA ALA A 424 14.71 -7.96 -3.08
C ALA A 424 13.38 -8.29 -3.75
N GLU A 425 12.82 -7.33 -4.47
CA GLU A 425 11.67 -7.52 -5.35
C GLU A 425 12.18 -7.93 -6.74
N VAL A 426 11.63 -9.01 -7.27
CA VAL A 426 11.94 -9.53 -8.61
C VAL A 426 10.64 -9.72 -9.40
N GLY A 427 10.72 -9.59 -10.72
CA GLY A 427 9.63 -9.89 -11.65
C GLY A 427 10.05 -10.95 -12.66
N PHE A 428 9.06 -11.49 -13.37
CA PHE A 428 9.27 -12.50 -14.41
C PHE A 428 8.64 -11.99 -15.71
N ASP A 429 9.42 -11.99 -16.79
CA ASP A 429 8.91 -11.66 -18.12
C ASP A 429 8.48 -12.95 -18.84
N PRO A 430 7.18 -13.20 -19.02
CA PRO A 430 6.69 -14.42 -19.66
C PRO A 430 7.04 -14.50 -21.16
N THR A 431 7.42 -13.38 -21.79
CA THR A 431 7.78 -13.34 -23.21
C THR A 431 9.18 -13.92 -23.42
N THR A 432 10.11 -13.58 -22.52
CA THR A 432 11.51 -14.03 -22.57
C THR A 432 11.75 -15.28 -21.72
N GLY A 433 10.90 -15.52 -20.72
CA GLY A 433 11.09 -16.56 -19.71
C GLY A 433 12.19 -16.22 -18.71
N GLU A 434 12.57 -14.95 -18.60
CA GLU A 434 13.67 -14.49 -17.75
C GLU A 434 13.14 -13.75 -16.51
N TRP A 435 13.83 -13.95 -15.38
CA TRP A 435 13.62 -13.13 -14.19
C TRP A 435 14.40 -11.83 -14.30
N TYR A 436 13.82 -10.74 -13.83
CA TYR A 436 14.49 -9.45 -13.72
C TYR A 436 14.40 -8.94 -12.28
N TYR A 437 15.42 -8.19 -11.89
CA TYR A 437 15.48 -7.57 -10.58
C TYR A 437 14.77 -6.21 -10.62
N ARG A 438 13.94 -5.87 -9.62
CA ARG A 438 13.26 -4.57 -9.61
C ARG A 438 13.90 -3.59 -8.64
N THR A 439 13.94 -3.96 -7.36
CA THR A 439 14.49 -3.10 -6.30
C THR A 439 14.81 -3.89 -5.03
N MET A 440 15.74 -3.39 -4.22
CA MET A 440 15.84 -3.79 -2.82
C MET A 440 14.65 -3.26 -2.03
N ARG A 441 14.25 -4.00 -1.00
CA ARG A 441 13.08 -3.76 -0.16
C ARG A 441 13.51 -3.59 1.30
N PRO A 442 14.16 -2.46 1.67
CA PRO A 442 14.56 -2.20 3.05
C PRO A 442 13.35 -2.02 3.99
N ASP A 443 12.17 -1.74 3.43
CA ASP A 443 10.89 -1.67 4.12
C ASP A 443 10.39 -3.03 4.63
N LYS A 444 10.93 -4.13 4.09
CA LYS A 444 10.47 -5.49 4.42
C LYS A 444 11.45 -6.20 5.33
N VAL A 445 10.90 -6.73 6.43
CA VAL A 445 11.63 -7.58 7.38
C VAL A 445 11.66 -9.06 6.98
N ALA A 446 10.80 -9.47 6.04
CA ALA A 446 10.67 -10.85 5.58
C ALA A 446 10.31 -10.91 4.09
N PRO A 447 10.71 -11.97 3.36
CA PRO A 447 10.28 -12.20 1.99
C PRO A 447 8.80 -12.59 1.93
N ASN A 448 8.25 -12.79 0.73
CA ASN A 448 6.91 -13.34 0.61
C ASN A 448 6.85 -14.78 1.15
N HIS A 449 5.66 -15.17 1.61
CA HIS A 449 5.36 -16.56 1.93
C HIS A 449 5.25 -17.39 0.64
N ILE A 450 5.61 -18.67 0.70
CA ILE A 450 5.61 -19.57 -0.46
C ILE A 450 4.23 -19.66 -1.12
N SER A 451 3.14 -19.61 -0.35
CA SER A 451 1.79 -19.58 -0.90
C SER A 451 1.51 -18.33 -1.74
N THR A 452 2.00 -17.16 -1.31
CA THR A 452 1.92 -15.92 -2.08
C THR A 452 2.70 -16.06 -3.38
N VAL A 453 3.94 -16.56 -3.32
CA VAL A 453 4.80 -16.76 -4.49
C VAL A 453 4.14 -17.70 -5.51
N LEU A 454 3.58 -18.82 -5.05
CA LEU A 454 2.87 -19.76 -5.93
C LEU A 454 1.60 -19.12 -6.53
N GLY A 455 0.85 -18.34 -5.76
CA GLY A 455 -0.30 -17.58 -6.25
C GLY A 455 0.10 -16.59 -7.35
N THR A 456 1.20 -15.86 -7.15
CA THR A 456 1.75 -14.94 -8.15
C THR A 456 2.22 -15.67 -9.41
N LEU A 457 2.85 -16.84 -9.29
CA LEU A 457 3.26 -17.65 -10.44
C LEU A 457 2.06 -18.21 -11.22
N LEU A 458 0.98 -18.58 -10.53
CA LEU A 458 -0.28 -18.97 -11.17
C LEU A 458 -0.90 -17.78 -11.90
N GLU A 459 -0.91 -16.59 -11.29
CA GLU A 459 -1.38 -15.35 -11.93
C GLU A 459 -0.59 -15.05 -13.22
N LEU A 460 0.73 -15.22 -13.20
CA LEU A 460 1.57 -15.07 -14.40
C LEU A 460 1.22 -16.12 -15.47
N ALA A 461 1.00 -17.37 -15.09
CA ALA A 461 0.68 -18.46 -16.00
C ALA A 461 -0.71 -18.32 -16.65
N GLU A 462 -1.67 -17.75 -15.92
CA GLU A 462 -3.06 -17.53 -16.36
C GLU A 462 -3.31 -16.12 -16.87
N SER A 463 -2.26 -15.29 -16.94
CA SER A 463 -2.36 -13.90 -17.34
C SER A 463 -2.85 -13.73 -18.78
N LEU A 464 -3.58 -12.64 -19.02
CA LEU A 464 -3.98 -12.20 -20.35
C LEU A 464 -3.09 -11.03 -20.76
N SER A 465 -2.54 -11.07 -21.98
CA SER A 465 -1.87 -9.89 -22.53
C SER A 465 -2.86 -8.75 -22.75
N THR A 466 -2.36 -7.52 -22.86
CA THR A 466 -3.20 -6.36 -23.18
C THR A 466 -3.94 -6.57 -24.50
N GLU A 467 -3.28 -7.12 -25.53
CA GLU A 467 -3.84 -7.38 -26.85
C GLU A 467 -4.92 -8.47 -26.80
N GLU A 468 -4.68 -9.54 -26.04
CA GLU A 468 -5.67 -10.58 -25.83
C GLU A 468 -6.91 -10.04 -25.12
N LEU A 469 -6.71 -9.25 -24.06
CA LEU A 469 -7.80 -8.63 -23.33
C LEU A 469 -8.62 -7.71 -24.24
N ARG A 470 -7.97 -6.85 -25.03
CA ARG A 470 -8.62 -5.97 -26.01
C ARG A 470 -9.43 -6.75 -27.03
N TYR A 471 -8.85 -7.80 -27.61
CA TYR A 471 -9.57 -8.68 -28.54
C TYR A 471 -10.83 -9.26 -27.88
N ARG A 472 -10.68 -9.92 -26.72
CA ARG A 472 -11.80 -10.60 -26.06
C ARG A 472 -12.90 -9.63 -25.63
N MET A 473 -12.53 -8.41 -25.21
CA MET A 473 -13.50 -7.38 -24.84
C MET A 473 -14.23 -6.78 -26.05
N SER A 474 -13.62 -6.78 -27.23
CA SER A 474 -14.27 -6.36 -28.48
C SER A 474 -15.34 -7.33 -28.99
N VAL A 475 -15.34 -8.58 -28.51
CA VAL A 475 -16.33 -9.59 -28.90
C VAL A 475 -17.72 -9.20 -28.37
N PRO A 476 -18.75 -9.04 -29.24
CA PRO A 476 -20.09 -8.67 -28.80
C PRO A 476 -20.70 -9.67 -27.83
N THR A 477 -21.56 -9.18 -26.93
CA THR A 477 -22.22 -10.03 -25.93
C THR A 477 -23.05 -11.12 -26.61
N GLY A 478 -22.95 -12.36 -26.13
CA GLY A 478 -23.64 -13.51 -26.71
C GLY A 478 -22.91 -14.18 -27.88
N THR A 479 -21.80 -13.60 -28.36
CA THR A 479 -20.93 -14.24 -29.36
C THR A 479 -19.90 -15.13 -28.67
N ARG A 480 -19.55 -16.27 -29.29
CA ARG A 480 -18.52 -17.18 -28.76
C ARG A 480 -17.14 -16.55 -28.87
N ASP A 481 -16.34 -16.69 -27.82
CA ASP A 481 -14.91 -16.33 -27.85
C ASP A 481 -14.15 -17.20 -28.88
N THR A 482 -13.55 -16.53 -29.87
CA THR A 482 -12.78 -17.14 -30.95
C THR A 482 -11.29 -16.83 -30.91
N TYR A 483 -10.78 -16.14 -29.87
CA TYR A 483 -9.39 -15.66 -29.81
C TYR A 483 -8.36 -16.74 -30.16
N ALA A 484 -8.41 -17.88 -29.45
CA ALA A 484 -7.47 -18.98 -29.67
C ALA A 484 -7.60 -19.64 -31.06
N LYS A 485 -8.78 -19.58 -31.68
CA LYS A 485 -8.99 -20.08 -33.05
C LYS A 485 -8.38 -19.11 -34.06
N ASP A 486 -8.61 -17.82 -33.88
CA ASP A 486 -8.17 -16.78 -34.80
C ASP A 486 -6.66 -16.58 -34.75
N VAL A 487 -6.05 -16.59 -33.56
CA VAL A 487 -4.58 -16.58 -33.39
C VAL A 487 -3.94 -17.76 -34.12
N ARG A 488 -4.48 -18.98 -33.96
CA ARG A 488 -3.97 -20.16 -34.69
C ARG A 488 -4.10 -20.04 -36.20
N ASN A 489 -5.20 -19.48 -36.69
CA ASN A 489 -5.40 -19.23 -38.10
C ASN A 489 -4.40 -18.20 -38.65
N MET A 490 -4.16 -17.11 -37.92
CA MET A 490 -3.18 -16.08 -38.29
C MET A 490 -1.75 -16.62 -38.27
N GLN A 491 -1.37 -17.41 -37.26
CA GLN A 491 -0.06 -18.08 -37.20
C GLN A 491 0.15 -19.02 -38.40
N LYS A 492 -0.90 -19.77 -38.80
CA LYS A 492 -0.85 -20.61 -40.00
C LYS A 492 -0.64 -19.78 -41.28
N GLN A 493 -1.34 -18.66 -41.41
CA GLN A 493 -1.18 -17.74 -42.55
C GLN A 493 0.23 -17.15 -42.62
N LEU A 494 0.82 -16.77 -41.48
CA LEU A 494 2.20 -16.27 -41.41
C LEU A 494 3.22 -17.35 -41.83
N LEU A 495 3.03 -18.59 -41.38
CA LEU A 495 3.88 -19.71 -41.79
C LEU A 495 3.80 -19.97 -43.29
N ASP A 496 2.59 -19.96 -43.86
CA ASP A 496 2.38 -20.15 -45.30
C ASP A 496 2.99 -19.00 -46.12
N HIS A 497 2.92 -17.77 -45.62
CA HIS A 497 3.59 -16.62 -46.22
C HIS A 497 5.11 -16.80 -46.24
N GLN A 498 5.73 -17.19 -45.13
CA GLN A 498 7.17 -17.42 -45.05
C GLN A 498 7.63 -18.56 -45.97
N ARG A 499 6.85 -19.64 -46.07
CA ARG A 499 7.12 -20.75 -46.99
C ARG A 499 7.11 -20.31 -48.44
N ARG A 500 6.15 -19.46 -48.84
CA ARG A 500 6.10 -18.90 -50.20
C ARG A 500 7.31 -18.01 -50.49
N LYS A 501 7.69 -17.16 -49.53
CA LYS A 501 8.87 -16.29 -49.65
C LYS A 501 10.17 -17.08 -49.86
N ASN A 502 10.38 -18.15 -49.09
CA ASN A 502 11.55 -19.01 -49.22
C ASN A 502 11.62 -19.76 -50.56
N LYS A 503 10.46 -20.20 -51.09
CA LYS A 503 10.38 -20.81 -52.43
C LYS A 503 10.75 -19.82 -53.53
N ALA A 504 10.32 -18.55 -53.40
CA ALA A 504 10.64 -17.51 -54.36
C ALA A 504 12.13 -17.12 -54.34
N SER A 505 12.79 -17.16 -53.17
CA SER A 505 14.22 -16.86 -53.07
C SER A 505 15.12 -18.00 -53.53
N GLY A 506 14.71 -19.26 -53.36
CA GLY A 506 15.50 -20.43 -53.75
C GLY A 506 15.44 -20.79 -55.24
N SER A 507 14.67 -20.03 -56.05
CA SER A 507 14.57 -20.21 -57.50
C SER A 507 15.46 -19.23 -58.29
N LYS A 508 16.29 -18.43 -57.60
CA LYS A 508 17.37 -17.63 -58.18
C LYS A 508 18.69 -18.33 -57.91
#